data_AF-A0A8H9M044-F1
#
_entry.id   AF-A0A8H9M044-F1
#
_cell.length_a   1.000
_cell.length_b   1.000
_cell.length_c   1.000
_cell.angle_alpha   90.00
_cell.angle_beta   90.00
_cell.angle_gamma   90.00
#
_symmetry.space_group_name_H-M   'P 1'
#
loop_
_entity.id
_entity.type
_entity.pdbx_description
1 polymer ?
#
loop_
_entity_poly.entity_id
_entity_poly.type
_entity_poly.pdbx_seq_one_letter_code
_entity_poly.pdbx_strand_id
1 'polypeptide(L)'
;MRMFRLLTPLAAAILVAGCATTDPYGGQTQRSSTAVGTGIGAAIGAAAGALSGDGSTSRRDRALIGAAVGAAAGAGVGAYMDRQEQQLRENLQGSRIEIDRRGDDIVLNMPSSVTFGFDSADLTSDARSALNEVANVLTQYTDTRVNIAGHTDSTGNADYNQRLSERRAESVGRYLGQNGVSSMRLNTLGYGATRPVASNDSEQGRAQNRRVEITLTPTGNGQ
;
A
#
# COMPACT_ATOMS: atom_id res chain seq x y z
N MET A 1 -57.12 -9.66 -35.77
CA MET A 1 -57.46 -9.86 -34.35
C MET A 1 -56.36 -10.69 -33.69
N ARG A 2 -55.81 -10.17 -32.57
CA ARG A 2 -55.07 -10.89 -31.50
C ARG A 2 -53.65 -11.37 -31.87
N MET A 3 -52.60 -11.18 -31.07
CA MET A 3 -52.46 -10.64 -29.72
C MET A 3 -50.97 -10.30 -29.51
N PHE A 4 -50.69 -9.11 -28.96
CA PHE A 4 -49.39 -8.76 -28.37
C PHE A 4 -49.08 -9.73 -27.22
N ARG A 5 -47.88 -10.34 -27.21
CA ARG A 5 -47.31 -10.96 -26.01
C ARG A 5 -46.07 -10.18 -25.60
N LEU A 6 -46.28 -9.21 -24.71
CA LEU A 6 -45.24 -8.68 -23.83
C LEU A 6 -44.74 -9.84 -22.97
N LEU A 7 -43.45 -10.19 -23.08
CA LEU A 7 -42.74 -11.02 -22.13
C LEU A 7 -41.48 -10.25 -21.72
N THR A 8 -41.62 -9.59 -20.58
CA THR A 8 -40.58 -8.90 -19.82
C THR A 8 -39.45 -9.88 -19.45
N PRO A 9 -38.18 -9.62 -19.80
CA PRO A 9 -37.08 -10.29 -19.13
C PRO A 9 -36.92 -9.66 -17.75
N LEU A 10 -37.31 -10.47 -16.76
CA LEU A 10 -36.98 -10.47 -15.35
C LEU A 10 -35.79 -9.56 -14.99
N ALA A 11 -36.05 -8.59 -14.11
CA ALA A 11 -35.05 -7.72 -13.50
C ALA A 11 -33.86 -8.53 -12.96
N ALA A 12 -32.65 -8.16 -13.40
CA ALA A 12 -31.41 -8.57 -12.77
C ALA A 12 -31.33 -7.94 -11.39
N ALA A 13 -31.83 -8.65 -10.37
CA ALA A 13 -31.50 -8.35 -8.98
C ALA A 13 -30.04 -8.78 -8.76
N ILE A 14 -29.12 -7.85 -8.98
CA ILE A 14 -27.76 -7.94 -8.46
C ILE A 14 -27.90 -7.87 -6.93
N LEU A 15 -28.02 -9.03 -6.30
CA LEU A 15 -27.80 -9.16 -4.87
C LEU A 15 -26.30 -8.95 -4.65
N VAL A 16 -25.90 -7.70 -4.44
CA VAL A 16 -24.65 -7.39 -3.75
C VAL A 16 -24.87 -7.85 -2.31
N ALA A 17 -24.71 -9.16 -2.08
CA ALA A 17 -24.49 -9.69 -0.75
C ALA A 17 -23.07 -9.27 -0.35
N GLY A 18 -22.92 -7.99 0.02
CA GLY A 18 -21.76 -7.54 0.76
C GLY A 18 -21.80 -8.24 2.10
N CYS A 19 -20.95 -9.25 2.28
CA CYS A 19 -20.61 -9.72 3.61
C CYS A 19 -19.80 -8.61 4.29
N ALA A 20 -20.51 -7.61 4.82
CA ALA A 20 -19.98 -6.76 5.86
C ALA A 20 -19.84 -7.65 7.10
N THR A 21 -18.62 -8.00 7.47
CA THR A 21 -18.34 -8.62 8.77
C THR A 21 -18.66 -7.57 9.84
N THR A 22 -19.80 -7.72 10.49
CA THR A 22 -20.18 -6.93 11.67
C THR A 22 -19.27 -7.32 12.83
N ASP A 23 -18.41 -6.40 13.23
CA ASP A 23 -17.72 -6.42 14.52
C ASP A 23 -18.79 -6.34 15.65
N PRO A 24 -18.84 -7.29 16.60
CA PRO A 24 -19.84 -7.24 17.67
C PRO A 24 -19.58 -6.16 18.73
N TYR A 25 -18.47 -5.40 18.68
CA TYR A 25 -18.24 -4.29 19.61
C TYR A 25 -17.65 -3.04 18.92
N GLY A 26 -18.52 -2.09 18.56
CA GLY A 26 -18.16 -0.67 18.45
C GLY A 26 -17.85 -0.10 17.04
N GLY A 27 -18.90 0.26 16.30
CA GLY A 27 -19.08 1.61 15.74
C GLY A 27 -18.08 2.26 14.77
N GLN A 28 -17.07 1.57 14.22
CA GLN A 28 -16.22 2.11 13.14
C GLN A 28 -16.11 1.08 12.01
N THR A 29 -16.63 1.41 10.83
CA THR A 29 -16.52 0.57 9.64
C THR A 29 -15.11 0.65 9.07
N GLN A 30 -14.15 -0.05 9.67
CA GLN A 30 -12.86 -0.29 9.03
C GLN A 30 -13.05 -1.34 7.94
N ARG A 31 -13.06 -0.89 6.68
CA ARG A 31 -12.93 -1.78 5.51
C ARG A 31 -11.59 -2.49 5.63
N SER A 32 -11.58 -3.75 6.09
CA SER A 32 -10.37 -4.57 6.01
C SER A 32 -10.04 -4.79 4.54
N SER A 33 -8.81 -4.45 4.15
CA SER A 33 -8.24 -4.73 2.83
C SER A 33 -8.29 -6.22 2.50
N THR A 34 -8.23 -7.07 3.52
CA THR A 34 -8.38 -8.53 3.44
C THR A 34 -9.71 -8.96 2.81
N ALA A 35 -10.83 -8.30 3.14
CA ALA A 35 -12.16 -8.63 2.61
C ALA A 35 -12.35 -8.17 1.15
N VAL A 36 -11.69 -7.09 0.74
CA VAL A 36 -11.77 -6.56 -0.63
C VAL A 36 -10.98 -7.44 -1.60
N GLY A 37 -9.78 -7.90 -1.21
CA GLY A 37 -8.95 -8.79 -2.02
C GLY A 37 -9.56 -10.18 -2.24
N THR A 38 -10.22 -10.75 -1.21
CA THR A 38 -10.92 -12.05 -1.34
C THR A 38 -12.16 -11.95 -2.22
N GLY A 39 -12.93 -10.87 -2.14
CA GLY A 39 -14.14 -10.68 -2.93
C GLY A 39 -13.88 -10.47 -4.42
N ILE A 40 -12.88 -9.63 -4.76
CA ILE A 40 -12.54 -9.32 -6.16
C ILE A 40 -11.87 -10.51 -6.85
N GLY A 41 -10.93 -11.17 -6.18
CA GLY A 41 -10.26 -12.38 -6.69
C GLY A 41 -11.24 -13.53 -6.94
N ALA A 42 -12.18 -13.74 -6.02
CA ALA A 42 -13.23 -14.75 -6.17
C ALA A 42 -14.15 -14.45 -7.36
N ALA A 43 -14.55 -13.20 -7.57
CA ALA A 43 -15.44 -12.83 -8.68
C ALA A 43 -14.76 -12.99 -10.06
N ILE A 44 -13.52 -12.53 -10.20
CA ILE A 44 -12.73 -12.67 -11.44
C ILE A 44 -12.44 -14.15 -11.72
N GLY A 45 -12.02 -14.89 -10.69
CA GLY A 45 -11.78 -16.32 -10.77
C GLY A 45 -13.03 -17.10 -11.16
N ALA A 46 -14.20 -16.75 -10.61
CA ALA A 46 -15.47 -17.39 -10.95
C ALA A 46 -15.85 -17.17 -12.42
N ALA A 47 -15.67 -15.94 -12.91
CA ALA A 47 -15.95 -15.61 -14.31
C ALA A 47 -15.00 -16.35 -15.26
N ALA A 48 -13.69 -16.35 -14.98
CA ALA A 48 -12.69 -17.07 -15.78
C ALA A 48 -12.91 -18.60 -15.74
N GLY A 49 -13.25 -19.15 -14.58
CA GLY A 49 -13.61 -20.56 -14.40
C GLY A 49 -14.86 -20.96 -15.17
N ALA A 50 -15.91 -20.13 -15.15
CA ALA A 50 -17.14 -20.39 -15.89
C ALA A 50 -16.95 -20.41 -17.42
N LEU A 51 -15.91 -19.77 -17.93
CA LEU A 51 -15.61 -19.63 -19.35
C LEU A 51 -14.57 -20.64 -19.87
N SER A 52 -13.88 -21.37 -18.99
CA SER A 52 -12.77 -22.27 -19.38
C SER A 52 -13.26 -23.70 -19.67
N GLY A 53 -13.33 -24.07 -20.96
CA GLY A 53 -13.46 -25.46 -21.47
C GLY A 53 -14.87 -25.93 -21.90
N ASP A 54 -14.96 -27.07 -22.59
CA ASP A 54 -16.22 -27.71 -23.06
C ASP A 54 -16.43 -29.15 -22.52
N GLY A 55 -15.62 -29.59 -21.56
CA GLY A 55 -15.65 -30.96 -21.00
C GLY A 55 -16.81 -31.27 -20.03
N SER A 56 -16.78 -32.47 -19.45
CA SER A 56 -17.80 -33.07 -18.58
C SER A 56 -18.05 -32.39 -17.23
N THR A 57 -17.31 -31.32 -16.91
CA THR A 57 -17.46 -30.55 -15.67
C THR A 57 -18.45 -29.41 -15.87
N SER A 58 -19.44 -29.29 -14.98
CA SER A 58 -20.48 -28.27 -15.06
C SER A 58 -19.90 -26.85 -14.95
N ARG A 59 -20.53 -25.88 -15.61
CA ARG A 59 -20.12 -24.45 -15.56
C ARG A 59 -20.06 -23.91 -14.11
N ARG A 60 -20.95 -24.37 -13.24
CA ARG A 60 -20.97 -24.01 -11.80
C ARG A 60 -19.74 -24.54 -11.06
N ASP A 61 -19.36 -25.79 -11.29
CA ASP A 61 -18.20 -26.40 -10.62
C ASP A 61 -16.90 -25.71 -11.04
N ARG A 62 -16.77 -25.35 -12.33
CA ARG A 62 -15.63 -24.58 -12.83
C ARG A 62 -15.62 -23.14 -12.33
N ALA A 63 -16.78 -22.50 -12.22
CA ALA A 63 -16.89 -21.20 -11.58
C ALA A 63 -16.49 -21.27 -10.10
N LEU A 64 -16.86 -22.32 -9.37
CA LEU A 64 -16.46 -22.51 -7.97
C LEU A 64 -14.95 -22.78 -7.83
N ILE A 65 -14.39 -23.63 -8.69
CA ILE A 65 -12.94 -23.87 -8.73
C ILE A 65 -12.20 -22.58 -9.06
N GLY A 66 -12.67 -21.84 -10.08
CA GLY A 66 -12.12 -20.55 -10.45
C GLY A 66 -12.23 -19.54 -9.32
N ALA A 67 -13.37 -19.47 -8.63
CA ALA A 67 -13.57 -18.61 -7.47
C ALA A 67 -12.60 -18.95 -6.34
N ALA A 68 -12.41 -20.24 -6.04
CA ALA A 68 -11.49 -20.70 -5.01
C ALA A 68 -10.03 -20.38 -5.36
N VAL A 69 -9.62 -20.60 -6.61
CA VAL A 69 -8.26 -20.26 -7.10
C VAL A 69 -8.03 -18.75 -7.09
N GLY A 70 -9.02 -17.97 -7.55
CA GLY A 70 -8.95 -16.50 -7.55
C GLY A 70 -8.94 -15.91 -6.14
N ALA A 71 -9.67 -16.52 -5.20
CA ALA A 71 -9.63 -16.15 -3.78
C ALA A 71 -8.27 -16.48 -3.14
N ALA A 72 -7.68 -17.63 -3.44
CA ALA A 72 -6.39 -18.05 -2.89
C ALA A 72 -5.23 -17.16 -3.39
N ALA A 73 -5.24 -16.76 -4.66
CA ALA A 73 -4.23 -15.87 -5.22
C ALA A 73 -4.24 -14.48 -4.57
N GLY A 74 -5.43 -13.93 -4.25
CA GLY A 74 -5.56 -12.66 -3.54
C GLY A 74 -5.23 -12.73 -2.04
N ALA A 75 -5.47 -13.88 -1.40
CA ALA A 75 -5.24 -14.05 0.03
C ALA A 75 -3.75 -14.09 0.43
N GLY A 76 -2.88 -14.65 -0.42
CA GLY A 76 -1.46 -14.82 -0.11
C GLY A 76 -0.69 -13.49 0.02
N VAL A 77 -0.88 -12.59 -0.94
CA VAL A 77 -0.23 -11.27 -0.94
C VAL A 77 -0.80 -10.38 0.17
N GLY A 78 -2.12 -10.40 0.38
CA GLY A 78 -2.77 -9.65 1.45
C GLY A 78 -2.26 -10.06 2.84
N ALA A 79 -2.24 -11.36 3.14
CA ALA A 79 -1.78 -11.87 4.43
C ALA A 79 -0.29 -11.57 4.70
N TYR A 80 0.54 -11.59 3.66
CA TYR A 80 1.95 -11.21 3.77
C TYR A 80 2.11 -9.73 4.14
N MET A 81 1.43 -8.85 3.41
CA MET A 81 1.49 -7.40 3.67
C MET A 81 0.85 -7.04 5.01
N ASP A 82 -0.21 -7.74 5.43
CA ASP A 82 -0.85 -7.51 6.72
C ASP A 82 0.10 -7.84 7.90
N ARG A 83 0.85 -8.95 7.81
CA ARG A 83 1.87 -9.31 8.82
C ARG A 83 3.04 -8.32 8.82
N GLN A 84 3.49 -7.94 7.63
CA GLN A 84 4.55 -6.94 7.49
C GLN A 84 4.15 -5.60 8.11
N GLU A 85 2.93 -5.12 7.83
CA GLU A 85 2.39 -3.89 8.40
C GLU A 85 2.28 -3.99 9.93
N GLN A 86 1.74 -5.10 10.45
CA GLN A 86 1.60 -5.30 11.89
C GLN A 86 2.97 -5.23 12.57
N GLN A 87 3.99 -5.91 12.05
CA GLN A 87 5.32 -5.92 12.64
C GLN A 87 6.01 -4.55 12.55
N LEU A 88 5.80 -3.80 11.45
CA LEU A 88 6.24 -2.41 11.38
C LEU A 88 5.56 -1.56 12.44
N ARG A 89 4.23 -1.70 12.63
CA ARG A 89 3.48 -0.97 13.65
C ARG A 89 3.98 -1.29 15.05
N GLU A 90 4.28 -2.55 15.34
CA GLU A 90 4.82 -3.02 16.62
C GLU A 90 6.23 -2.49 16.89
N ASN A 91 7.15 -2.61 15.94
CA ASN A 91 8.53 -2.15 16.14
C ASN A 91 8.66 -0.62 16.16
N LEU A 92 7.75 0.08 15.47
CA LEU A 92 7.74 1.54 15.40
C LEU A 92 6.81 2.18 16.43
N GLN A 93 6.29 1.42 17.40
CA GLN A 93 5.52 2.00 18.51
C GLN A 93 6.36 3.02 19.28
N GLY A 94 5.78 4.19 19.54
CA GLY A 94 6.49 5.30 20.18
C GLY A 94 7.48 6.03 19.27
N SER A 95 7.70 5.56 18.04
CA SER A 95 8.30 6.39 16.99
C SER A 95 7.28 7.44 16.51
N ARG A 96 7.78 8.53 15.95
CA ARG A 96 6.95 9.56 15.30
C ARG A 96 6.71 9.27 13.81
N ILE A 97 6.81 7.99 13.41
CA ILE A 97 6.58 7.54 12.04
C ILE A 97 5.12 7.11 11.92
N GLU A 98 4.42 7.65 10.94
CA GLU A 98 3.05 7.27 10.64
C GLU A 98 3.05 6.14 9.60
N ILE A 99 2.19 5.15 9.78
CA ILE A 99 2.06 4.00 8.88
C ILE A 99 0.64 4.00 8.31
N ASP A 100 0.55 4.11 7.00
CA ASP A 100 -0.70 4.11 6.23
C ASP A 100 -0.76 2.91 5.29
N ARG A 101 -1.97 2.39 5.08
CA ARG A 101 -2.26 1.40 4.04
C ARG A 101 -2.89 2.11 2.83
N ARG A 102 -2.26 2.02 1.66
CA ARG A 102 -2.76 2.61 0.40
C ARG A 102 -2.95 1.51 -0.65
N GLY A 103 -4.14 0.90 -0.65
CA GLY A 103 -4.40 -0.30 -1.46
C GLY A 103 -3.57 -1.47 -0.94
N ASP A 104 -2.71 -2.02 -1.79
CA ASP A 104 -1.79 -3.12 -1.42
C ASP A 104 -0.45 -2.60 -0.86
N ASP A 105 -0.17 -1.30 -0.97
CA ASP A 105 1.07 -0.70 -0.50
C ASP A 105 1.01 -0.32 0.98
N ILE A 106 2.13 -0.48 1.68
CA ILE A 106 2.36 0.12 3.00
C ILE A 106 3.19 1.38 2.81
N VAL A 107 2.75 2.51 3.37
CA VAL A 107 3.47 3.78 3.32
C VAL A 107 3.87 4.21 4.71
N LEU A 108 5.17 4.43 4.90
CA LEU A 108 5.72 5.00 6.12
C LEU A 108 6.00 6.48 5.86
N ASN A 109 5.32 7.37 6.57
CA ASN A 109 5.57 8.81 6.49
C ASN A 109 6.47 9.22 7.65
N MET A 110 7.64 9.77 7.31
CA MET A 110 8.63 10.23 8.26
C MET A 110 8.77 11.75 8.17
N PRO A 111 8.27 12.52 9.16
CA PRO A 111 8.41 13.97 9.15
C PRO A 111 9.88 14.40 9.21
N SER A 112 10.29 15.34 8.36
CA SER A 112 11.70 15.75 8.25
C SER A 112 12.27 16.30 9.55
N SER A 113 11.45 16.89 10.42
CA SER A 113 11.86 17.40 11.75
C SER A 113 12.29 16.29 12.72
N VAL A 114 11.88 15.05 12.46
CA VAL A 114 12.28 13.86 13.20
C VAL A 114 13.44 13.18 12.49
N THR A 115 13.40 13.16 11.16
CA THR A 115 14.33 12.39 10.34
C THR A 115 15.69 13.07 10.17
N PHE A 116 15.73 14.40 10.04
CA PHE A 116 16.93 15.15 9.67
C PHE A 116 17.17 16.37 10.55
N GLY A 117 18.42 16.81 10.61
CA GLY A 117 18.76 18.15 11.11
C GLY A 117 18.24 19.27 10.20
N PHE A 118 18.20 20.50 10.73
CA PHE A 118 17.83 21.68 9.96
C PHE A 118 18.72 21.81 8.71
N ASP A 119 18.09 21.96 7.55
CA ASP A 119 18.73 22.08 6.23
C ASP A 119 19.78 21.00 5.89
N SER A 120 19.71 19.85 6.57
CA SER A 120 20.65 18.73 6.39
C SER A 120 19.96 17.51 5.77
N ALA A 121 20.79 16.61 5.23
CA ALA A 121 20.43 15.26 4.85
C ALA A 121 20.98 14.20 5.82
N ASP A 122 21.62 14.64 6.90
CA ASP A 122 22.12 13.76 7.96
C ASP A 122 20.97 13.26 8.83
N LEU A 123 20.89 11.93 8.95
CA LEU A 123 19.90 11.26 9.79
C LEU A 123 20.19 11.51 11.27
N THR A 124 19.15 11.90 12.02
CA THR A 124 19.20 11.99 13.49
C THR A 124 19.39 10.62 14.14
N SER A 125 19.77 10.56 15.41
CA SER A 125 19.84 9.30 16.16
C SER A 125 18.49 8.58 16.19
N ASP A 126 17.41 9.32 16.43
CA ASP A 126 16.05 8.77 16.49
C ASP A 126 15.64 8.18 15.13
N ALA A 127 15.97 8.88 14.05
CA ALA A 127 15.72 8.42 12.70
C ALA A 127 16.48 7.13 12.39
N ARG A 128 17.74 7.04 12.80
CA ARG A 128 18.57 5.84 12.63
C ARG A 128 18.03 4.65 13.41
N SER A 129 17.58 4.84 14.64
CA SER A 129 16.94 3.79 15.45
C SER A 129 15.65 3.29 14.78
N ALA A 130 14.79 4.20 14.35
CA ALA A 130 13.55 3.81 13.67
C ALA A 130 13.81 3.14 12.31
N LEU A 131 14.76 3.63 11.53
CA LEU A 131 15.16 3.01 10.26
C LEU A 131 15.84 1.65 10.45
N ASN A 132 16.48 1.40 11.59
CA ASN A 132 17.00 0.08 11.93
C ASN A 132 15.86 -0.92 12.10
N GLU A 133 14.79 -0.51 12.80
CA GLU A 133 13.60 -1.34 12.92
C GLU A 133 12.91 -1.59 11.58
N VAL A 134 12.84 -0.57 10.72
CA VAL A 134 12.35 -0.74 9.35
C VAL A 134 13.22 -1.75 8.58
N ALA A 135 14.55 -1.64 8.66
CA ALA A 135 15.47 -2.57 8.00
C ALA A 135 15.32 -4.01 8.52
N ASN A 136 15.13 -4.20 9.83
CA ASN A 136 14.86 -5.51 10.43
C ASN A 136 13.61 -6.15 9.84
N VAL A 137 12.54 -5.39 9.64
CA VAL A 137 11.34 -5.93 8.99
C VAL A 137 11.60 -6.16 7.50
N LEU A 138 12.21 -5.21 6.78
CA LEU A 138 12.46 -5.36 5.34
C LEU A 138 13.38 -6.55 4.99
N THR A 139 14.29 -6.94 5.88
CA THR A 139 15.14 -8.12 5.68
C THR A 139 14.40 -9.44 5.92
N GLN A 140 13.36 -9.45 6.77
CA GLN A 140 12.47 -10.61 6.97
C GLN A 140 11.43 -10.74 5.85
N TYR A 141 10.93 -9.62 5.36
CA TYR A 141 9.91 -9.54 4.32
C TYR A 141 10.54 -9.05 3.02
N THR A 142 11.05 -9.99 2.21
CA THR A 142 11.81 -9.70 0.99
C THR A 142 10.98 -9.40 -0.25
N ASP A 143 9.70 -9.79 -0.27
CA ASP A 143 8.83 -9.75 -1.45
C ASP A 143 8.15 -8.39 -1.65
N THR A 144 8.90 -7.31 -1.41
CA THR A 144 8.47 -5.94 -1.67
C THR A 144 9.57 -5.11 -2.34
N ARG A 145 9.17 -4.23 -3.25
CA ARG A 145 9.98 -3.09 -3.70
C ARG A 145 9.85 -1.97 -2.67
N VAL A 146 10.93 -1.24 -2.46
CA VAL A 146 11.04 -0.17 -1.46
C VAL A 146 11.33 1.14 -2.18
N ASN A 147 10.30 1.95 -2.35
CA ASN A 147 10.41 3.27 -2.97
C ASN A 147 10.53 4.34 -1.88
N ILE A 148 11.57 5.15 -1.95
CA ILE A 148 11.90 6.17 -0.95
C ILE A 148 11.80 7.52 -1.64
N ALA A 149 10.86 8.35 -1.19
CA ALA A 149 10.53 9.62 -1.79
C ALA A 149 10.81 10.77 -0.83
N GLY A 150 11.68 11.69 -1.21
CA GLY A 150 11.93 12.93 -0.48
C GLY A 150 11.00 14.05 -0.90
N HIS A 151 10.49 14.82 0.06
CA HIS A 151 9.62 15.96 -0.17
C HIS A 151 10.04 17.19 0.64
N THR A 152 9.83 18.38 0.08
CA THR A 152 9.98 19.66 0.77
C THR A 152 8.66 20.42 0.79
N ASP A 153 8.62 21.51 1.55
CA ASP A 153 7.62 22.54 1.32
C ASP A 153 8.00 23.43 0.13
N SER A 154 7.13 24.39 -0.22
CA SER A 154 7.33 25.31 -1.35
C SER A 154 8.17 26.55 -1.04
N THR A 155 8.80 26.63 0.14
CA THR A 155 9.63 27.77 0.53
C THR A 155 11.01 27.66 -0.11
N GLY A 156 11.55 28.79 -0.56
CA GLY A 156 12.90 28.85 -1.12
C GLY A 156 12.97 28.47 -2.61
N ASN A 157 14.18 28.15 -3.07
CA ASN A 157 14.45 27.88 -4.48
C ASN A 157 14.05 26.44 -4.87
N ALA A 158 13.37 26.29 -6.01
CA ALA A 158 12.88 24.99 -6.49
C ALA A 158 14.01 23.97 -6.74
N ASP A 159 15.09 24.37 -7.41
CA ASP A 159 16.22 23.47 -7.69
C ASP A 159 16.96 23.07 -6.41
N TYR A 160 17.04 23.99 -5.44
CA TYR A 160 17.57 23.69 -4.12
C TYR A 160 16.74 22.62 -3.42
N ASN A 161 15.42 22.81 -3.38
CA ASN A 161 14.48 21.88 -2.78
C ASN A 161 14.50 20.50 -3.45
N GLN A 162 14.62 20.47 -4.78
CA GLN A 162 14.79 19.25 -5.54
C GLN A 162 16.03 18.49 -5.07
N ARG A 163 17.21 19.12 -5.11
CA ARG A 163 18.46 18.49 -4.66
C ARG A 163 18.44 18.09 -3.18
N LEU A 164 17.82 18.89 -2.32
CA LEU A 164 17.70 18.55 -0.89
C LEU A 164 16.83 17.31 -0.69
N SER A 165 15.71 17.22 -1.39
CA SER A 165 14.81 16.07 -1.32
C SER A 165 15.47 14.78 -1.83
N GLU A 166 16.26 14.86 -2.91
CA GLU A 166 17.03 13.74 -3.45
C GLU A 166 18.07 13.24 -2.43
N ARG A 167 18.92 14.14 -1.90
CA ARG A 167 19.93 13.77 -0.89
C ARG A 167 19.33 13.12 0.34
N ARG A 168 18.15 13.57 0.77
CA ARG A 168 17.42 12.99 1.92
C ARG A 168 16.92 11.58 1.61
N ALA A 169 16.31 11.39 0.45
CA ALA A 169 15.87 10.06 0.00
C ALA A 169 17.06 9.09 -0.13
N GLU A 170 18.16 9.54 -0.74
CA GLU A 170 19.40 8.78 -0.86
C GLU A 170 20.01 8.43 0.50
N SER A 171 19.97 9.35 1.46
CA SER A 171 20.51 9.11 2.80
C SER A 171 19.74 8.01 3.53
N VAL A 172 18.41 8.00 3.40
CA VAL A 172 17.55 6.92 3.92
C VAL A 172 17.83 5.60 3.19
N GLY A 173 17.87 5.62 1.85
CA GLY A 173 18.14 4.42 1.06
C GLY A 173 19.50 3.80 1.36
N ARG A 174 20.55 4.63 1.44
CA ARG A 174 21.90 4.20 1.83
C ARG A 174 21.90 3.58 3.23
N TYR A 175 21.20 4.19 4.18
CA TYR A 175 21.12 3.66 5.55
C TYR A 175 20.42 2.30 5.59
N LEU A 176 19.29 2.13 4.90
CA LEU A 176 18.61 0.84 4.80
C LEU A 176 19.49 -0.22 4.12
N GLY A 177 20.20 0.14 3.05
CA GLY A 177 21.12 -0.75 2.37
C GLY A 177 22.30 -1.21 3.24
N GLN A 178 22.86 -0.29 4.05
CA GLN A 178 23.89 -0.62 5.04
C GLN A 178 23.40 -1.58 6.12
N ASN A 179 22.10 -1.58 6.42
CA ASN A 179 21.45 -2.46 7.37
C ASN A 179 20.82 -3.71 6.71
N GLY A 180 21.34 -4.11 5.54
CA GLY A 180 21.07 -5.43 4.95
C GLY A 180 19.90 -5.48 3.97
N VAL A 181 19.20 -4.36 3.71
CA VAL A 181 18.17 -4.32 2.67
C VAL A 181 18.84 -4.38 1.29
N SER A 182 18.47 -5.36 0.46
CA SER A 182 19.04 -5.53 -0.87
C SER A 182 18.91 -4.25 -1.72
N SER A 183 20.01 -3.80 -2.31
CA SER A 183 20.05 -2.62 -3.18
C SER A 183 19.14 -2.74 -4.39
N MET A 184 18.89 -3.96 -4.89
CA MET A 184 17.97 -4.22 -6.01
C MET A 184 16.51 -3.90 -5.67
N ARG A 185 16.16 -3.83 -4.38
CA ARG A 185 14.82 -3.49 -3.91
C ARG A 185 14.65 -2.00 -3.63
N LEU A 186 15.74 -1.27 -3.47
CA LEU A 186 15.75 0.13 -3.06
C LEU A 186 15.70 1.03 -4.29
N ASN A 187 14.73 1.94 -4.30
CA ASN A 187 14.64 3.01 -5.29
C ASN A 187 14.47 4.35 -4.55
N THR A 188 15.27 5.36 -4.90
CA THR A 188 15.27 6.66 -4.23
C THR A 188 14.97 7.77 -5.22
N LEU A 189 14.02 8.65 -4.87
CA LEU A 189 13.60 9.78 -5.71
C LEU A 189 13.37 11.01 -4.83
N GLY A 190 13.74 12.20 -5.33
CA GLY A 190 13.33 13.47 -4.75
C GLY A 190 12.25 14.13 -5.59
N TYR A 191 11.23 14.71 -4.96
CA TYR A 191 10.16 15.43 -5.64
C TYR A 191 10.17 16.94 -5.38
N GLY A 192 11.09 17.43 -4.54
CA GLY A 192 11.04 18.80 -4.03
C GLY A 192 9.66 19.14 -3.48
N ALA A 193 9.11 20.28 -3.92
CA ALA A 193 7.80 20.77 -3.50
C ALA A 193 6.62 20.30 -4.38
N THR A 194 6.86 19.45 -5.39
CA THR A 194 5.88 19.18 -6.47
C THR A 194 4.74 18.23 -6.07
N ARG A 195 4.87 17.53 -4.94
CA ARG A 195 3.87 16.59 -4.41
C ARG A 195 3.47 16.93 -2.96
N PRO A 196 2.78 18.07 -2.74
CA PRO A 196 2.32 18.45 -1.42
C PRO A 196 1.18 17.53 -0.95
N VAL A 197 1.15 17.24 0.34
CA VAL A 197 0.05 16.52 1.02
C VAL A 197 -0.84 17.48 1.81
N ALA A 198 -0.38 18.72 2.02
CA ALA A 198 -1.11 19.78 2.68
C ALA A 198 -0.83 21.14 2.03
N SER A 199 -1.63 22.16 2.36
CA SER A 199 -1.41 23.53 1.88
C SER A 199 -0.04 24.05 2.32
N ASN A 200 0.69 24.72 1.41
CA ASN A 200 1.94 25.40 1.75
C ASN A 200 1.73 26.80 2.36
N ASP A 201 0.47 27.27 2.43
CA ASP A 201 0.14 28.60 2.92
C ASP A 201 0.24 28.68 4.45
N SER A 202 0.11 27.55 5.15
CA SER A 202 0.24 27.47 6.61
C SER A 202 1.54 26.76 7.04
N GLU A 203 2.09 27.15 8.18
CA GLU A 203 3.30 26.49 8.71
C GLU A 203 3.03 25.01 9.04
N GLN A 204 1.84 24.70 9.53
CA GLN A 204 1.44 23.32 9.81
C GLN A 204 1.42 22.47 8.54
N GLY A 205 0.87 22.98 7.44
CA GLY A 205 0.85 22.25 6.17
C GLY A 205 2.23 22.13 5.53
N ARG A 206 3.08 23.17 5.64
CA ARG A 206 4.50 23.06 5.24
C ARG A 206 5.24 22.00 6.05
N ALA A 207 5.00 21.93 7.37
CA ALA A 207 5.58 20.90 8.22
C ALA A 207 5.20 19.48 7.78
N GLN A 208 3.95 19.27 7.35
CA GLN A 208 3.49 17.99 6.78
C GLN A 208 4.14 17.72 5.41
N ASN A 209 4.33 18.74 4.58
CA ASN A 209 4.97 18.58 3.28
C ASN A 209 6.46 18.20 3.38
N ARG A 210 7.17 18.69 4.40
CA ARG A 210 8.57 18.34 4.69
C ARG A 210 8.65 16.91 5.27
N ARG A 211 8.75 15.90 4.41
CA ARG A 211 8.76 14.48 4.83
C ARG A 211 9.59 13.61 3.90
N VAL A 212 9.91 12.41 4.35
CA VAL A 212 10.30 11.28 3.50
C VAL A 212 9.22 10.22 3.59
N GLU A 213 8.75 9.73 2.45
CA GLU A 213 7.85 8.58 2.36
C GLU A 213 8.65 7.33 1.98
N ILE A 214 8.40 6.22 2.65
CA ILE A 214 8.87 4.90 2.25
C ILE A 214 7.65 4.07 1.87
N THR A 215 7.51 3.75 0.59
CA THR A 215 6.42 2.94 0.06
C THR A 215 6.92 1.52 -0.20
N LEU A 216 6.26 0.55 0.43
CA LEU A 216 6.50 -0.87 0.26
C LEU A 216 5.43 -1.42 -0.67
N THR A 217 5.85 -1.82 -1.87
CA THR A 217 4.95 -2.36 -2.89
C THR A 217 5.19 -3.85 -3.04
N PRO A 218 4.16 -4.71 -2.92
CA PRO A 218 4.35 -6.16 -3.05
C PRO A 218 4.84 -6.52 -4.45
N THR A 219 5.91 -7.31 -4.50
CA THR A 219 6.33 -7.97 -5.73
C THR A 219 5.59 -9.30 -5.81
N GLY A 220 4.29 -9.27 -6.10
CA GLY A 220 3.55 -10.49 -6.39
C GLY A 220 4.28 -11.21 -7.53
N ASN A 221 4.87 -12.38 -7.26
CA ASN A 221 5.76 -13.06 -8.20
C ASN A 221 5.16 -13.11 -9.62
N GLY A 222 5.72 -12.31 -10.53
CA GLY A 222 5.27 -12.19 -11.92
C GLY A 222 5.52 -10.82 -12.56
N GLN A 223 6.76 -10.32 -12.56
CA GLN A 223 7.49 -9.54 -13.60
C GLN A 223 8.69 -8.79 -12.99
#